data_AF-A0A929YPF3-F1
#
_entry.id   AF-A0A929YPF3-F1
#
_cell.length_a   1.000
_cell.length_b   1.000
_cell.length_c   1.000
_cell.angle_alpha   90.00
_cell.angle_beta   90.00
_cell.angle_gamma   90.00
#
_symmetry.space_group_name_H-M   'P 1'
#
loop_
_entity.id
_entity.type
_entity.pdbx_description
1 polymer ?
#
loop_
_entity_poly.entity_id
_entity_poly.type
_entity_poly.pdbx_seq_one_letter_code
_entity_poly.pdbx_strand_id
1 'polypeptide(L)'
;MTREAKQETTAREGLKEMGFLVTRYPLIKAEREGLPYQLNLTHLAEHREGEYAINNSVVCWVMDGEIYAAPYTRKLALLLEQAGFRNGSFYVPFSNGEHPYNRKTEWESLLLSAGVATLKDFEEDAKVWCDEHKIGSIDENLLESCLRIPRGGIPVEDGGVYSTYYPRLNETCVDIVAISCLGSYSYNAGRVAFVYRDGHTYLSKDPSIMDILEKAGYRRDDFLVPLSGSEKITDAYLEYLWDNIPEVYK
;
A
#
# COMPACT_ATOMS: atom_id res chain seq x y z
N MET A 1 19.38 34.51 -0.93
CA MET A 1 18.90 33.24 -0.36
C MET A 1 19.62 32.12 -1.10
N THR A 2 20.33 31.24 -0.39
CA THR A 2 21.09 30.13 -0.99
C THR A 2 20.13 29.04 -1.48
N ARG A 3 20.59 28.19 -2.42
CA ARG A 3 19.81 27.07 -2.95
C ARG A 3 19.34 26.11 -1.84
N GLU A 4 20.20 25.90 -0.85
CA GLU A 4 19.94 25.07 0.34
C GLU A 4 18.83 25.67 1.23
N ALA A 5 18.90 26.97 1.55
CA ALA A 5 17.86 27.64 2.34
C ALA A 5 16.49 27.64 1.65
N LYS A 6 16.46 27.71 0.32
CA LYS A 6 15.22 27.62 -0.46
C LYS A 6 14.62 26.21 -0.40
N GLN A 7 15.46 25.18 -0.50
CA GLN A 7 15.03 23.77 -0.45
C GLN A 7 14.50 23.40 0.94
N GLU A 8 15.16 23.85 2.00
CA GLU A 8 14.71 23.67 3.39
C GLU A 8 13.35 24.35 3.64
N THR A 9 13.16 25.58 3.14
CA THR A 9 11.89 26.32 3.28
C THR A 9 10.73 25.56 2.62
N THR A 10 10.93 25.09 1.38
CA THR A 10 9.91 24.31 0.66
C THR A 10 9.61 22.97 1.36
N ALA A 11 10.62 22.31 1.94
CA ALA A 11 10.42 21.08 2.68
C ALA A 11 9.56 21.31 3.94
N ARG A 12 9.82 22.40 4.70
CA ARG A 12 9.03 22.77 5.88
C ARG A 12 7.57 23.11 5.54
N GLU A 13 7.31 23.78 4.42
CA GLU A 13 5.94 24.02 3.92
C GLU A 13 5.23 22.70 3.61
N GLY A 14 5.90 21.79 2.90
CA GLY A 14 5.36 20.45 2.61
C GLY A 14 5.08 19.62 3.87
N LEU A 15 5.90 19.75 4.93
CA LEU A 15 5.63 19.13 6.22
C LEU A 15 4.33 19.65 6.84
N LYS A 16 4.05 20.96 6.79
CA LYS A 16 2.78 21.50 7.31
C LYS A 16 1.57 20.96 6.57
N GLU A 17 1.65 20.82 5.25
CA GLU A 17 0.57 20.28 4.43
C GLU A 17 0.28 18.80 4.69
N MET A 18 1.32 18.01 5.01
CA MET A 18 1.18 16.58 5.28
C MET A 18 0.81 16.26 6.74
N GLY A 19 0.97 17.22 7.65
CA GLY A 19 0.80 17.01 9.08
C GLY A 19 -0.59 17.31 9.60
N PHE A 20 -1.08 16.42 10.45
CA PHE A 20 -2.19 16.71 11.34
C PHE A 20 -1.70 17.55 12.51
N LEU A 21 -2.21 18.78 12.65
CA LEU A 21 -1.88 19.63 13.80
C LEU A 21 -2.44 19.04 15.10
N VAL A 22 -1.53 18.69 16.01
CA VAL A 22 -1.82 18.18 17.35
C VAL A 22 -1.72 19.34 18.33
N THR A 23 -2.83 19.68 19.00
CA THR A 23 -2.80 20.72 20.03
C THR A 23 -1.99 20.24 21.25
N ARG A 24 -1.54 21.17 22.10
CA ARG A 24 -0.83 20.82 23.35
C ARG A 24 -1.69 20.02 24.32
N TYR A 25 -3.01 20.09 24.19
CA TYR A 25 -3.96 19.40 25.03
C TYR A 25 -5.04 18.67 24.20
N PRO A 26 -4.65 17.67 23.38
CA PRO A 26 -5.58 17.02 22.49
C PRO A 26 -6.53 16.13 23.31
N LEU A 27 -7.82 16.18 22.95
CA LEU A 27 -8.82 15.23 23.43
C LEU A 27 -8.77 13.99 22.53
N ILE A 28 -8.47 12.84 23.11
CA ILE A 28 -8.23 11.61 22.37
C ILE A 28 -9.11 10.47 22.88
N LYS A 29 -9.29 9.46 22.04
CA LYS A 29 -10.02 8.24 22.39
C LYS A 29 -9.31 7.03 21.81
N ALA A 30 -9.12 6.00 22.64
CA ALA A 30 -8.72 4.68 22.18
C ALA A 30 -9.97 3.86 21.82
N GLU A 31 -9.91 3.02 20.78
CA GLU A 31 -11.08 2.25 20.33
C GLU A 31 -11.63 1.28 21.40
N ARG A 32 -10.76 0.75 22.26
CA ARG A 32 -11.11 -0.27 23.26
C ARG A 32 -11.37 0.30 24.66
N GLU A 33 -11.19 1.60 24.86
CA GLU A 33 -11.34 2.26 26.16
C GLU A 33 -12.52 3.23 26.18
N GLY A 34 -12.97 3.60 27.39
CA GLY A 34 -14.22 4.31 27.67
C GLY A 34 -14.34 5.75 27.12
N LEU A 35 -14.60 6.70 28.02
CA LEU A 35 -14.79 8.11 27.66
C LEU A 35 -13.47 8.72 27.12
N PRO A 36 -13.55 9.72 26.22
CA PRO A 36 -12.35 10.40 25.75
C PRO A 36 -11.61 11.08 26.90
N TYR A 37 -10.28 11.17 26.78
CA TYR A 37 -9.40 11.75 27.79
C TYR A 37 -8.42 12.75 27.16
N GLN A 38 -7.94 13.69 27.96
CA GLN A 38 -7.05 14.76 27.49
C GLN A 38 -5.59 14.40 27.81
N LEU A 39 -4.72 14.53 26.81
CA LEU A 39 -3.27 14.44 27.01
C LEU A 39 -2.68 15.81 27.30
N ASN A 40 -1.54 15.87 27.99
CA ASN A 40 -0.71 17.07 28.08
C ASN A 40 0.59 16.84 27.31
N LEU A 41 0.71 17.50 26.16
CA LEU A 41 1.85 17.41 25.25
C LEU A 41 2.69 18.70 25.23
N THR A 42 2.48 19.61 26.19
CA THR A 42 3.16 20.91 26.25
C THR A 42 4.70 20.77 26.20
N HIS A 43 5.24 19.76 26.90
CA HIS A 43 6.67 19.47 26.91
C HIS A 43 7.24 19.17 25.51
N LEU A 44 6.45 18.61 24.58
CA LEU A 44 6.92 18.39 23.21
C LEU A 44 7.13 19.71 22.49
N ALA A 45 6.12 20.58 22.50
CA ALA A 45 6.15 21.88 21.85
C ALA A 45 7.28 22.80 22.37
N GLU A 46 7.63 22.68 23.66
CA GLU A 46 8.61 23.57 24.30
C GLU A 46 10.07 23.08 24.19
N HIS A 47 10.29 21.79 23.94
CA HIS A 47 11.63 21.19 24.09
C HIS A 47 12.08 20.31 22.92
N ARG A 48 11.25 20.11 21.90
CA ARG A 48 11.53 19.16 20.80
C ARG A 48 11.59 19.81 19.42
N GLU A 49 11.69 21.13 19.33
CA GLU A 49 11.79 21.86 18.06
C GLU A 49 12.85 21.25 17.12
N GLY A 50 12.46 20.97 15.87
CA GLY A 50 13.32 20.34 14.88
C GLY A 50 13.61 18.86 15.13
N GLU A 51 12.87 18.20 16.03
CA GLU A 51 12.95 16.75 16.25
C GLU A 51 11.69 16.04 15.73
N TYR A 52 11.87 14.78 15.31
CA TYR A 52 10.78 13.87 15.00
C TYR A 52 10.97 12.53 15.71
N ALA A 53 9.88 11.81 15.96
CA ALA A 53 9.89 10.45 16.49
C ALA A 53 8.87 9.59 15.73
N ILE A 54 9.13 8.30 15.65
CA ILE A 54 8.27 7.33 14.95
C ILE A 54 7.88 6.23 15.93
N ASN A 55 6.60 5.87 15.95
CA ASN A 55 6.10 4.71 16.67
C ASN A 55 4.89 4.12 15.93
N ASN A 56 4.84 2.79 15.76
CA ASN A 56 3.74 2.06 15.12
C ASN A 56 3.21 2.74 13.83
N SER A 57 4.13 3.07 12.92
CA SER A 57 3.82 3.71 11.64
C SER A 57 3.14 5.09 11.77
N VAL A 58 3.29 5.78 12.89
CA VAL A 58 2.97 7.19 13.05
C VAL A 58 4.24 7.98 13.30
N VAL A 59 4.37 9.11 12.61
CA VAL A 59 5.46 10.06 12.77
C VAL A 59 4.94 11.29 13.47
N CYS A 60 5.64 11.76 14.49
CA CYS A 60 5.38 13.00 15.20
C CYS A 60 6.60 13.91 15.06
N TRP A 61 6.40 15.19 14.73
CA TRP A 61 7.47 16.17 14.66
C TRP A 61 7.04 17.50 15.25
N VAL A 62 8.02 18.28 15.72
CA VAL A 62 7.76 19.60 16.31
C VAL A 62 8.44 20.67 15.48
N MET A 63 7.64 21.64 15.05
CA MET A 63 8.05 22.69 14.13
C MET A 63 7.32 23.98 14.47
N ASP A 64 8.05 25.09 14.54
CA ASP A 64 7.52 26.42 14.82
C ASP A 64 6.73 26.47 16.14
N GLY A 65 7.14 25.67 17.14
CA GLY A 65 6.47 25.56 18.43
C GLY A 65 5.13 24.79 18.41
N GLU A 66 4.82 24.13 17.30
CA GLU A 66 3.63 23.30 17.09
C GLU A 66 3.99 21.82 16.96
N ILE A 67 3.03 20.96 17.29
CA ILE A 67 3.19 19.50 17.22
C ILE A 67 2.37 19.01 16.03
N TYR A 68 3.01 18.23 15.18
CA TYR A 68 2.37 17.61 14.03
C TYR A 68 2.49 16.10 14.14
N ALA A 69 1.47 15.39 13.67
CA ALA A 69 1.51 13.95 13.53
C ALA A 69 0.95 13.53 12.18
N ALA A 70 1.46 12.45 11.61
CA ALA A 70 0.90 11.83 10.42
C ALA A 70 1.27 10.35 10.37
N PRO A 71 0.48 9.51 9.70
CA PRO A 71 0.92 8.17 9.36
C PRO A 71 2.21 8.23 8.53
N TYR A 72 3.08 7.26 8.74
CA TYR A 72 4.37 7.16 8.06
C TYR A 72 4.18 6.96 6.55
N THR A 73 4.96 7.69 5.76
CA THR A 73 5.14 7.47 4.33
C THR A 73 6.61 7.70 3.98
N ARG A 74 7.12 7.06 2.93
CA ARG A 74 8.49 7.30 2.43
C ARG A 74 8.72 8.78 2.10
N LYS A 75 7.74 9.43 1.48
CA LYS A 75 7.75 10.87 1.17
C LYS A 75 7.92 11.72 2.42
N LEU A 76 7.17 11.43 3.49
CA LEU A 76 7.26 12.19 4.75
C LEU A 76 8.66 12.04 5.38
N ALA A 77 9.22 10.82 5.39
CA ALA A 77 10.56 10.58 5.90
C ALA A 77 11.62 11.39 5.13
N LEU A 78 11.54 11.42 3.80
CA LEU A 78 12.43 12.21 2.95
C LEU A 78 12.27 13.72 3.19
N LEU A 79 11.06 14.22 3.41
CA LEU A 79 10.83 15.63 3.71
C LEU A 79 11.42 16.04 5.06
N LEU A 80 11.30 15.17 6.08
CA LEU A 80 11.93 15.41 7.40
C LEU A 80 13.45 15.47 7.28
N GLU A 81 14.06 14.55 6.54
CA GLU A 81 15.50 14.55 6.26
C GLU A 81 15.94 15.82 5.52
N GLN A 82 15.22 16.20 4.45
CA GLN A 82 15.51 17.41 3.67
C GLN A 82 15.34 18.71 4.47
N ALA A 83 14.41 18.72 5.44
CA ALA A 83 14.20 19.84 6.35
C ALA A 83 15.18 19.83 7.55
N GLY A 84 16.10 18.87 7.62
CA GLY A 84 17.13 18.80 8.66
C GLY A 84 16.62 18.34 10.03
N PHE A 85 15.45 17.69 10.09
CA PHE A 85 14.90 17.21 11.35
C PHE A 85 15.73 16.04 11.91
N ARG A 86 15.93 16.04 13.22
CA ARG A 86 16.69 15.00 13.91
C ARG A 86 15.76 13.96 14.53
N ASN A 87 16.12 12.69 14.44
CA ASN A 87 15.39 11.64 15.12
C ASN A 87 15.58 11.77 16.64
N GLY A 88 14.48 11.87 17.36
CA GLY A 88 14.41 11.95 18.82
C GLY A 88 13.65 10.78 19.43
N SER A 89 13.66 10.71 20.75
CA SER A 89 12.93 9.70 21.52
C SER A 89 11.93 10.38 22.43
N PHE A 90 10.68 10.47 21.99
CA PHE A 90 9.58 11.06 22.75
C PHE A 90 8.23 10.42 22.37
N TYR A 91 7.20 10.75 23.14
CA TYR A 91 5.86 10.20 22.94
C TYR A 91 5.27 10.60 21.57
N VAL A 92 4.75 9.62 20.83
CA VAL A 92 4.10 9.81 19.54
C VAL A 92 2.58 9.68 19.70
N PRO A 93 1.81 10.77 19.57
CA PRO A 93 0.36 10.71 19.68
C PRO A 93 -0.26 9.85 18.57
N PHE A 94 -1.37 9.19 18.88
CA PHE A 94 -2.16 8.34 17.96
C PHE A 94 -1.46 7.05 17.48
N SER A 95 -0.30 6.72 18.06
CA SER A 95 0.49 5.56 17.63
C SER A 95 0.01 4.23 18.22
N ASN A 96 -0.88 4.20 19.22
CA ASN A 96 -1.34 2.94 19.83
C ASN A 96 -2.84 2.71 19.62
N GLY A 97 -3.37 3.19 18.50
CA GLY A 97 -4.79 3.05 18.12
C GLY A 97 -5.68 4.16 18.70
N GLU A 98 -5.11 5.17 19.35
CA GLU A 98 -5.84 6.37 19.70
C GLU A 98 -6.05 7.26 18.49
N HIS A 99 -7.11 8.07 18.52
CA HIS A 99 -7.40 9.05 17.48
C HIS A 99 -7.88 10.36 18.11
N PRO A 100 -7.73 11.49 17.39
CA PRO A 100 -8.26 12.78 17.85
C PRO A 100 -9.80 12.71 17.91
N TYR A 101 -10.38 12.89 19.09
CA TYR A 101 -11.81 12.61 19.34
C TYR A 101 -12.75 13.41 18.42
N ASN A 102 -12.49 14.71 18.26
CA ASN A 102 -13.32 15.60 17.45
C ASN A 102 -12.93 15.65 15.96
N ARG A 103 -11.81 15.03 15.58
CA ARG A 103 -11.24 15.09 14.21
C ARG A 103 -10.90 13.71 13.66
N LYS A 104 -11.63 12.69 14.11
CA LYS A 104 -11.42 11.28 13.74
C LYS A 104 -11.39 11.08 12.22
N THR A 105 -12.37 11.62 11.50
CA THR A 105 -12.49 11.46 10.04
C THR A 105 -11.31 12.05 9.27
N GLU A 106 -10.75 13.16 9.75
CA GLU A 106 -9.55 13.76 9.14
C GLU A 106 -8.34 12.85 9.33
N TRP A 107 -8.16 12.30 10.53
CA TRP A 107 -7.11 11.32 10.83
C TRP A 107 -7.27 10.03 10.00
N GLU A 108 -8.48 9.51 9.87
CA GLU A 108 -8.79 8.34 9.04
C GLU A 108 -8.47 8.58 7.56
N SER A 109 -8.75 9.78 7.05
CA SER A 109 -8.39 10.17 5.68
C SER A 109 -6.86 10.15 5.44
N LEU A 110 -6.08 10.59 6.43
CA LEU A 110 -4.61 10.51 6.37
C LEU A 110 -4.13 9.05 6.40
N LEU A 111 -4.73 8.19 7.22
CA LEU A 111 -4.41 6.76 7.26
C LEU A 111 -4.68 6.08 5.91
N LEU A 112 -5.83 6.37 5.29
CA LEU A 112 -6.15 5.86 3.96
C LEU A 112 -5.16 6.34 2.91
N SER A 113 -4.82 7.62 2.92
CA SER A 113 -3.87 8.22 1.99
C SER A 113 -2.46 7.61 2.12
N ALA A 114 -2.01 7.36 3.35
CA ALA A 114 -0.74 6.70 3.61
C ALA A 114 -0.74 5.23 3.20
N GLY A 115 -1.87 4.53 3.37
CA GLY A 115 -2.08 3.18 2.84
C GLY A 115 -1.91 3.13 1.32
N VAL A 116 -2.54 4.07 0.59
CA VAL A 116 -2.39 4.20 -0.86
C VAL A 116 -0.95 4.51 -1.26
N ALA A 117 -0.26 5.39 -0.53
CA ALA A 117 1.14 5.72 -0.80
C ALA A 117 2.04 4.48 -0.61
N THR A 118 1.86 3.73 0.48
CA THR A 118 2.61 2.50 0.75
C THR A 118 2.43 1.47 -0.38
N LEU A 119 1.22 1.34 -0.92
CA LEU A 119 0.98 0.42 -2.04
C LEU A 119 1.72 0.85 -3.31
N LYS A 120 1.78 2.15 -3.60
CA LYS A 120 2.54 2.67 -4.74
C LYS A 120 4.04 2.48 -4.55
N ASP A 121 4.54 2.76 -3.35
CA ASP A 121 5.94 2.52 -2.98
C ASP A 121 6.31 1.04 -3.21
N PHE A 122 5.44 0.11 -2.84
CA PHE A 122 5.61 -1.32 -3.13
C PHE A 122 5.63 -1.65 -4.62
N GLU A 123 4.69 -1.10 -5.41
CA GLU A 123 4.65 -1.33 -6.86
C GLU A 123 5.93 -0.84 -7.56
N GLU A 124 6.50 0.27 -7.11
CA GLU A 124 7.77 0.80 -7.59
C GLU A 124 8.95 -0.10 -7.20
N ASP A 125 9.04 -0.49 -5.93
CA ASP A 125 10.09 -1.38 -5.43
C ASP A 125 10.04 -2.76 -6.13
N ALA A 126 8.84 -3.29 -6.37
CA ALA A 126 8.64 -4.54 -7.08
C ALA A 126 9.17 -4.47 -8.52
N LYS A 127 8.93 -3.34 -9.22
CA LYS A 127 9.44 -3.12 -10.57
C LYS A 127 10.96 -3.04 -10.60
N VAL A 128 11.57 -2.33 -9.64
CA VAL A 128 13.03 -2.24 -9.50
C VAL A 128 13.63 -3.62 -9.27
N TRP A 129 13.07 -4.39 -8.33
CA TRP A 129 13.54 -5.75 -8.06
C TRP A 129 13.42 -6.64 -9.31
N CYS A 130 12.31 -6.55 -10.05
CA CYS A 130 12.11 -7.30 -11.29
C CYS A 130 13.15 -6.92 -12.37
N ASP A 131 13.49 -5.63 -12.52
CA ASP A 131 14.52 -5.17 -13.46
C ASP A 131 15.89 -5.78 -13.12
N GLU A 132 16.27 -5.79 -11.83
CA GLU A 132 17.51 -6.42 -11.35
C GLU A 132 17.55 -7.93 -11.61
N HIS A 133 16.39 -8.58 -11.65
CA HIS A 133 16.24 -10.03 -11.84
C HIS A 133 15.80 -10.43 -13.25
N LYS A 134 15.81 -9.48 -14.20
CA LYS A 134 15.49 -9.70 -15.63
C LYS A 134 14.07 -10.24 -15.88
N ILE A 135 13.11 -9.81 -15.05
CA ILE A 135 11.68 -10.04 -15.26
C ILE A 135 11.12 -8.81 -16.00
N GLY A 136 10.88 -8.97 -17.29
CA GLY A 136 10.45 -7.92 -18.20
C GLY A 136 8.95 -7.62 -18.15
N SER A 137 8.54 -6.56 -18.84
CA SER A 137 7.12 -6.27 -19.09
C SER A 137 6.59 -7.10 -20.26
N ILE A 138 5.27 -7.28 -20.29
CA ILE A 138 4.53 -7.79 -21.46
C ILE A 138 3.81 -6.64 -22.17
N ASP A 139 3.20 -6.91 -23.32
CA ASP A 139 2.37 -5.91 -24.03
C ASP A 139 1.23 -5.40 -23.14
N GLU A 140 1.01 -4.09 -23.13
CA GLU A 140 0.01 -3.46 -22.26
C GLU A 140 -1.41 -3.87 -22.63
N ASN A 141 -1.74 -4.02 -23.92
CA ASN A 141 -3.06 -4.48 -24.34
C ASN A 141 -3.31 -5.93 -23.90
N LEU A 142 -2.26 -6.76 -23.89
CA LEU A 142 -2.35 -8.12 -23.38
C LEU A 142 -2.60 -8.13 -21.86
N LEU A 143 -1.94 -7.25 -21.11
CA LEU A 143 -2.17 -7.10 -19.67
C LEU A 143 -3.59 -6.58 -19.38
N GLU A 144 -4.09 -5.63 -20.15
CA GLU A 144 -5.47 -5.11 -20.07
C GLU A 144 -6.52 -6.17 -20.42
N SER A 145 -6.16 -7.18 -21.23
CA SER A 145 -7.01 -8.35 -21.49
C SER A 145 -7.00 -9.41 -20.38
N CYS A 146 -6.35 -9.13 -19.25
CA CYS A 146 -6.33 -10.00 -18.07
C CYS A 146 -7.15 -9.38 -16.92
N LEU A 147 -7.76 -10.22 -16.10
CA LEU A 147 -8.43 -9.77 -14.88
C LEU A 147 -7.39 -9.55 -13.78
N ARG A 148 -7.19 -8.31 -13.36
CA ARG A 148 -6.43 -8.01 -12.15
C ARG A 148 -7.24 -8.41 -10.92
N ILE A 149 -6.71 -9.32 -10.10
CA ILE A 149 -7.35 -9.75 -8.85
C ILE A 149 -7.26 -8.58 -7.83
N PRO A 150 -8.39 -8.06 -7.34
CA PRO A 150 -8.38 -7.00 -6.34
C PRO A 150 -7.73 -7.46 -5.04
N ARG A 151 -7.13 -6.55 -4.25
CA ARG A 151 -6.57 -6.88 -2.93
C ARG A 151 -7.60 -7.43 -1.95
N GLY A 152 -8.87 -7.04 -2.11
CA GLY A 152 -10.02 -7.60 -1.36
C GLY A 152 -10.46 -8.99 -1.83
N GLY A 153 -9.87 -9.49 -2.92
CA GLY A 153 -10.18 -10.77 -3.53
C GLY A 153 -11.37 -10.74 -4.49
N ILE A 154 -11.60 -11.88 -5.13
CA ILE A 154 -12.77 -12.15 -5.99
C ILE A 154 -13.73 -13.02 -5.18
N PRO A 155 -14.93 -12.52 -4.83
CA PRO A 155 -15.93 -13.33 -4.15
C PRO A 155 -16.57 -14.31 -5.15
N VAL A 156 -16.66 -15.58 -4.76
CA VAL A 156 -17.11 -16.66 -5.63
C VAL A 156 -18.12 -17.59 -4.96
N GLU A 157 -18.92 -18.26 -5.78
CA GLU A 157 -19.82 -19.36 -5.41
C GLU A 157 -19.47 -20.62 -6.22
N ASP A 158 -19.42 -21.77 -5.55
CA ASP A 158 -19.28 -23.08 -6.19
C ASP A 158 -20.18 -24.10 -5.47
N GLY A 159 -21.21 -24.58 -6.17
CA GLY A 159 -22.13 -25.60 -5.64
C GLY A 159 -22.86 -25.19 -4.34
N GLY A 160 -23.14 -23.91 -4.16
CA GLY A 160 -23.75 -23.31 -2.96
C GLY A 160 -22.78 -22.91 -1.86
N VAL A 161 -21.47 -23.10 -2.06
CA VAL A 161 -20.42 -22.68 -1.11
C VAL A 161 -19.83 -21.34 -1.55
N TYR A 162 -19.81 -20.38 -0.62
CA TYR A 162 -19.25 -19.04 -0.87
C TYR A 162 -17.83 -18.94 -0.33
N SER A 163 -16.93 -18.35 -1.13
CA SER A 163 -15.52 -18.15 -0.77
C SER A 163 -14.99 -16.84 -1.38
N THR A 164 -13.72 -16.53 -1.14
CA THR A 164 -13.02 -15.40 -1.75
C THR A 164 -11.62 -15.80 -2.17
N TYR A 165 -11.29 -15.59 -3.44
CA TYR A 165 -9.95 -15.80 -3.97
C TYR A 165 -9.13 -14.51 -3.88
N TYR A 166 -8.17 -14.49 -2.96
CA TYR A 166 -7.22 -13.39 -2.80
C TYR A 166 -6.09 -13.45 -3.83
N PRO A 167 -5.45 -12.32 -4.17
CA PRO A 167 -4.28 -12.32 -5.02
C PRO A 167 -3.17 -13.16 -4.37
N ARG A 168 -2.32 -13.78 -5.21
CA ARG A 168 -1.18 -14.59 -4.75
C ARG A 168 -0.22 -13.77 -3.90
N LEU A 169 -0.05 -12.49 -4.25
CA LEU A 169 0.74 -11.53 -3.51
C LEU A 169 -0.16 -10.37 -3.04
N ASN A 170 -0.25 -10.17 -1.72
CA ASN A 170 -1.03 -9.09 -1.09
C ASN A 170 -0.18 -8.28 -0.10
N GLU A 171 1.14 -8.31 -0.26
CA GLU A 171 2.07 -7.59 0.62
C GLU A 171 2.08 -6.09 0.33
N THR A 172 2.75 -5.34 1.20
CA THR A 172 2.98 -3.89 1.08
C THR A 172 4.46 -3.53 1.12
N CYS A 173 5.35 -4.53 1.08
CA CYS A 173 6.79 -4.36 0.98
C CYS A 173 7.41 -5.53 0.23
N VAL A 174 8.59 -5.33 -0.38
CA VAL A 174 9.32 -6.38 -1.09
C VAL A 174 10.12 -7.20 -0.08
N ASP A 175 9.45 -8.14 0.58
CA ASP A 175 10.03 -9.07 1.53
C ASP A 175 10.31 -10.46 0.89
N ILE A 176 10.66 -11.44 1.71
CA ILE A 176 10.95 -12.80 1.23
C ILE A 176 9.74 -13.48 0.57
N VAL A 177 8.51 -13.14 0.99
CA VAL A 177 7.28 -13.66 0.39
C VAL A 177 7.09 -13.02 -0.97
N ALA A 178 7.20 -11.70 -1.08
CA ALA A 178 7.13 -10.98 -2.35
C ALA A 178 8.16 -11.49 -3.36
N ILE A 179 9.42 -11.64 -2.95
CA ILE A 179 10.50 -12.19 -3.78
C ILE A 179 10.16 -13.61 -4.28
N SER A 180 9.58 -14.45 -3.42
CA SER A 180 9.19 -15.82 -3.80
C SER A 180 8.00 -15.88 -4.76
N CYS A 181 7.27 -14.78 -4.96
CA CYS A 181 6.07 -14.70 -5.79
C CYS A 181 6.26 -13.85 -7.06
N LEU A 182 7.01 -12.76 -7.01
CA LEU A 182 7.20 -11.82 -8.14
C LEU A 182 7.74 -12.53 -9.37
N GLY A 183 7.14 -12.28 -10.54
CA GLY A 183 7.56 -12.90 -11.80
C GLY A 183 7.29 -14.41 -11.85
N SER A 184 6.18 -14.87 -11.27
CA SER A 184 5.75 -16.26 -11.33
C SER A 184 4.40 -16.42 -12.04
N TYR A 185 4.15 -17.59 -12.61
CA TYR A 185 2.84 -17.95 -13.16
C TYR A 185 2.50 -19.42 -12.88
N SER A 186 1.20 -19.70 -12.82
CA SER A 186 0.63 -21.03 -12.70
C SER A 186 -0.47 -21.22 -13.74
N TYR A 187 -0.74 -22.47 -14.10
CA TYR A 187 -1.72 -22.85 -15.12
C TYR A 187 -2.61 -23.97 -14.62
N ASN A 188 -3.92 -23.82 -14.82
CA ASN A 188 -4.88 -24.89 -14.61
C ASN A 188 -6.08 -24.74 -15.55
N ALA A 189 -6.51 -25.85 -16.16
CA ALA A 189 -7.74 -25.92 -16.97
C ALA A 189 -7.96 -24.77 -17.96
N GLY A 190 -6.92 -24.40 -18.72
CA GLY A 190 -7.02 -23.33 -19.72
C GLY A 190 -6.90 -21.91 -19.15
N ARG A 191 -6.70 -21.74 -17.84
CA ARG A 191 -6.49 -20.46 -17.18
C ARG A 191 -5.05 -20.31 -16.73
N VAL A 192 -4.54 -19.08 -16.79
CA VAL A 192 -3.20 -18.71 -16.32
C VAL A 192 -3.33 -17.63 -15.28
N ALA A 193 -2.79 -17.86 -14.08
CA ALA A 193 -2.62 -16.82 -13.07
C ALA A 193 -1.14 -16.44 -12.97
N PHE A 194 -0.82 -15.15 -12.88
CA PHE A 194 0.56 -14.69 -12.78
C PHE A 194 0.70 -13.48 -11.88
N VAL A 195 1.83 -13.39 -11.17
CA VAL A 195 2.21 -12.21 -10.38
C VAL A 195 3.07 -11.32 -11.26
N TYR A 196 2.49 -10.22 -11.73
CA TYR A 196 3.15 -9.27 -12.62
C TYR A 196 4.23 -8.47 -11.88
N ARG A 197 5.06 -7.76 -12.63
CA ARG A 197 6.23 -7.03 -12.10
C ARG A 197 5.89 -5.84 -11.20
N ASP A 198 4.63 -5.43 -11.16
CA ASP A 198 4.09 -4.46 -10.20
C ASP A 198 3.56 -5.10 -8.91
N GLY A 199 3.68 -6.44 -8.78
CA GLY A 199 3.22 -7.20 -7.63
C GLY A 199 1.74 -7.57 -7.64
N HIS A 200 0.96 -7.16 -8.64
CA HIS A 200 -0.44 -7.59 -8.76
C HIS A 200 -0.56 -8.97 -9.36
N THR A 201 -1.60 -9.69 -8.94
CA THR A 201 -1.96 -10.98 -9.55
C THR A 201 -2.97 -10.75 -10.66
N TYR A 202 -2.70 -11.33 -11.83
CA TYR A 202 -3.55 -11.27 -13.00
C TYR A 202 -4.01 -12.66 -13.39
N LEU A 203 -5.20 -12.75 -13.97
CA LEU A 203 -5.81 -13.97 -14.45
C LEU A 203 -6.16 -13.83 -15.94
N SER A 204 -5.71 -14.78 -16.75
CA SER A 204 -5.96 -14.83 -18.20
C SER A 204 -6.75 -16.08 -18.59
N LYS A 205 -7.61 -15.92 -19.60
CA LYS A 205 -8.30 -17.03 -20.30
C LYS A 205 -7.51 -17.56 -21.49
N ASP A 206 -6.42 -16.90 -21.90
CA ASP A 206 -5.58 -17.31 -23.01
C ASP A 206 -4.30 -18.01 -22.50
N PRO A 207 -4.17 -19.34 -22.68
CA PRO A 207 -2.96 -20.06 -22.29
C PRO A 207 -1.71 -19.66 -23.10
N SER A 208 -1.86 -19.01 -24.24
CA SER A 208 -0.72 -18.57 -25.07
C SER A 208 0.15 -17.53 -24.37
N ILE A 209 -0.39 -16.82 -23.36
CA ILE A 209 0.35 -15.85 -22.55
C ILE A 209 1.55 -16.49 -21.82
N MET A 210 1.53 -17.80 -21.57
CA MET A 210 2.66 -18.49 -20.93
C MET A 210 3.96 -18.35 -21.73
N ASP A 211 3.90 -18.50 -23.06
CA ASP A 211 5.08 -18.35 -23.93
C ASP A 211 5.64 -16.92 -23.87
N ILE A 212 4.77 -15.93 -23.65
CA ILE A 212 5.13 -14.51 -23.56
C ILE A 212 5.77 -14.24 -22.19
N LEU A 213 5.17 -14.76 -21.12
CA LEU A 213 5.69 -14.67 -19.75
C LEU A 213 7.07 -15.34 -19.64
N GLU A 214 7.25 -16.54 -20.18
CA GLU A 214 8.55 -17.24 -20.20
C GLU A 214 9.62 -16.44 -20.93
N LYS A 215 9.30 -15.88 -22.11
CA LYS A 215 10.23 -14.98 -22.85
C LYS A 215 10.55 -13.71 -22.08
N ALA A 216 9.62 -13.22 -21.27
CA ALA A 216 9.83 -12.08 -20.38
C ALA A 216 10.56 -12.46 -19.07
N GLY A 217 10.97 -13.71 -18.88
CA GLY A 217 11.75 -14.15 -17.72
C GLY A 217 10.91 -14.60 -16.52
N TYR A 218 9.61 -14.80 -16.68
CA TYR A 218 8.76 -15.33 -15.62
C TYR A 218 9.01 -16.83 -15.42
N ARG A 219 8.92 -17.27 -14.17
CA ARG A 219 9.05 -18.70 -13.81
C ARG A 219 7.69 -19.36 -13.66
N ARG A 220 7.59 -20.63 -14.06
CA ARG A 220 6.46 -21.46 -13.68
C ARG A 220 6.54 -21.80 -12.19
N ASP A 221 5.41 -21.77 -11.52
CA ASP A 221 5.22 -22.18 -10.13
C ASP A 221 3.92 -23.02 -10.02
N ASP A 222 3.68 -23.62 -8.85
CA ASP A 222 2.51 -24.46 -8.57
C ASP A 222 1.67 -23.82 -7.45
N PHE A 223 0.84 -22.86 -7.85
CA PHE A 223 -0.14 -22.23 -6.96
C PHE A 223 -1.54 -22.26 -7.58
N LEU A 224 -2.54 -22.10 -6.72
CA LEU A 224 -3.96 -22.09 -7.10
C LEU A 224 -4.22 -21.09 -8.23
N VAL A 225 -4.92 -21.54 -9.27
CA VAL A 225 -5.42 -20.68 -10.36
C VAL A 225 -6.92 -20.48 -10.15
N PRO A 226 -7.37 -19.30 -9.70
CA PRO A 226 -8.79 -19.00 -9.51
C PRO A 226 -9.60 -19.17 -10.80
N LEU A 227 -10.89 -19.51 -10.67
CA LEU A 227 -11.84 -19.60 -11.78
C LEU A 227 -11.43 -20.61 -12.87
N SER A 228 -10.69 -21.65 -12.47
CA SER A 228 -10.28 -22.75 -13.34
C SER A 228 -11.23 -23.97 -13.25
N GLY A 229 -12.26 -23.91 -12.40
CA GLY A 229 -13.31 -24.91 -12.26
C GLY A 229 -14.70 -24.34 -12.59
N SER A 230 -15.69 -24.72 -11.78
CA SER A 230 -17.10 -24.32 -11.91
C SER A 230 -17.47 -23.03 -11.16
N GLU A 231 -16.48 -22.35 -10.56
CA GLU A 231 -16.73 -21.21 -9.69
C GLU A 231 -17.32 -20.03 -10.46
N LYS A 232 -18.29 -19.35 -9.85
CA LYS A 232 -18.93 -18.15 -10.39
C LYS A 232 -18.58 -16.95 -9.54
N ILE A 233 -18.22 -15.84 -10.18
CA ILE A 233 -18.01 -14.57 -9.48
C ILE A 233 -19.37 -14.05 -9.01
N THR A 234 -19.48 -13.65 -7.74
CA THR A 234 -20.73 -13.12 -7.18
C THR A 234 -20.80 -11.58 -7.17
N ASP A 235 -19.66 -10.92 -7.41
CA ASP A 235 -19.60 -9.47 -7.61
C ASP A 235 -19.88 -9.13 -9.07
N ALA A 236 -20.95 -8.37 -9.32
CA ALA A 236 -21.43 -8.08 -10.67
C ALA A 236 -20.42 -7.29 -11.53
N TYR A 237 -19.58 -6.45 -10.91
CA TYR A 237 -18.57 -5.68 -11.66
C TYR A 237 -17.40 -6.57 -12.08
N LEU A 238 -16.90 -7.40 -11.17
CA LEU A 238 -15.83 -8.35 -11.46
C LEU A 238 -16.29 -9.45 -12.43
N GLU A 239 -17.54 -9.91 -12.33
CA GLU A 239 -18.17 -10.82 -13.29
C GLU A 239 -18.19 -10.18 -14.68
N TYR A 240 -18.68 -8.95 -14.79
CA TYR A 240 -18.67 -8.21 -16.06
C TYR A 240 -17.26 -8.10 -16.65
N LEU A 241 -16.25 -7.73 -15.86
CA LEU A 241 -14.87 -7.65 -16.34
C LEU A 241 -14.37 -9.02 -16.84
N TRP A 242 -14.61 -10.07 -16.06
CA TRP A 242 -14.20 -11.42 -16.42
C TRP A 242 -14.86 -11.92 -17.70
N ASP A 243 -16.17 -11.71 -17.86
CA ASP A 243 -16.92 -12.17 -19.02
C ASP A 243 -16.52 -11.47 -20.32
N ASN A 244 -16.08 -10.21 -20.24
CA ASN A 244 -15.60 -9.46 -21.41
C ASN A 244 -14.17 -9.85 -21.84
N ILE A 245 -13.45 -10.65 -21.05
CA ILE A 245 -12.16 -11.21 -21.48
C ILE A 245 -12.43 -12.37 -22.46
N PRO A 246 -11.92 -12.29 -23.71
CA PRO A 246 -12.17 -13.31 -24.73
C PRO A 246 -11.68 -14.70 -24.31
N GLU A 247 -12.48 -15.72 -24.59
CA GLU A 247 -12.01 -17.11 -24.54
C GLU A 247 -11.30 -17.47 -25.83
N VAL A 248 -10.07 -17.98 -25.71
CA VAL A 248 -9.38 -18.60 -26.83
C VAL A 248 -9.76 -20.06 -26.86
N TYR A 249 -10.87 -20.37 -27.55
CA TYR A 249 -11.21 -21.75 -27.87
C TYR A 249 -10.18 -22.30 -28.87
N LYS A 250 -9.48 -23.38 -28.49
CA LYS A 250 -8.72 -24.21 -29.43
C LYS A 250 -9.57 -25.34 -29.97
#